data_AF-A0A5C3QQL1-F1
#
_entry.id   AF-A0A5C3QQL1-F1
#
_cell.length_a   1.000
_cell.length_b   1.000
_cell.length_c   1.000
_cell.angle_alpha   90.00
_cell.angle_beta   90.00
_cell.angle_gamma   90.00
#
_symmetry.space_group_name_H-M   'P 1'
#
loop_
_entity.id
_entity.type
_entity.pdbx_description
1 polymer ?
#
loop_
_entity_poly.entity_id
_entity_poly.type
_entity_poly.pdbx_seq_one_letter_code
_entity_poly.pdbx_strand_id
1 'polypeptide(L)'
;MKNAQDHLETQLFQEYQAILDKYRDKIHAAQTKATMTGATGLSHHEANMLNHGYADELRKFNQNRVVPAWGGLVAQQQSRLRELQVPGMVMTSSPAEREKQRKIIHVLEGLLVQ
;
A
#
# COMPACT_ATOMS: atom_id res chain seq x y z
N MET A 1 17.31 -5.74 -6.11
CA MET A 1 15.97 -5.94 -5.48
C MET A 1 15.46 -4.65 -4.84
N LYS A 2 16.32 -3.87 -4.18
CA LYS A 2 15.99 -2.57 -3.58
C LYS A 2 15.31 -1.58 -4.54
N ASN A 3 15.86 -1.36 -5.73
CA ASN A 3 15.26 -0.42 -6.70
C ASN A 3 13.80 -0.75 -7.06
N ALA A 4 13.43 -2.05 -7.12
CA ALA A 4 12.06 -2.46 -7.41
C ALA A 4 11.13 -2.21 -6.21
N GLN A 5 11.64 -2.35 -4.98
CA GLN A 5 10.92 -1.94 -3.76
C GLN A 5 10.74 -0.42 -3.74
N ASP A 6 11.79 0.36 -3.97
CA ASP A 6 11.74 1.83 -3.97
C ASP A 6 10.75 2.37 -5.00
N HIS A 7 10.76 1.78 -6.19
CA HIS A 7 9.82 2.13 -7.25
C HIS A 7 8.38 1.82 -6.84
N LEU A 8 8.12 0.64 -6.29
CA LEU A 8 6.79 0.27 -5.81
C LEU A 8 6.32 1.18 -4.67
N GLU A 9 7.18 1.47 -3.70
CA GLU A 9 6.89 2.38 -2.59
C GLU A 9 6.52 3.77 -3.09
N THR A 10 7.32 4.30 -4.02
CA THR A 10 7.06 5.61 -4.63
C THR A 10 5.72 5.64 -5.36
N GLN A 11 5.42 4.61 -6.16
CA GLN A 11 4.16 4.51 -6.88
C GLN A 11 2.96 4.41 -5.93
N LEU A 12 3.00 3.52 -4.94
CA LEU A 12 1.92 3.36 -3.98
C LEU A 12 1.71 4.63 -3.14
N PHE A 13 2.79 5.34 -2.80
CA PHE A 13 2.70 6.61 -2.11
C PHE A 13 2.03 7.69 -2.97
N GLN A 14 2.37 7.80 -4.24
CA GLN A 14 1.72 8.73 -5.17
C GLN A 14 0.23 8.40 -5.34
N GLU A 15 -0.12 7.12 -5.48
CA GLU A 15 -1.52 6.68 -5.55
C GLU A 15 -2.29 7.00 -4.25
N TYR A 16 -1.65 6.82 -3.09
CA TYR A 16 -2.23 7.21 -1.79
C TYR A 16 -2.45 8.73 -1.68
N GLN A 17 -1.48 9.54 -2.12
CA GLN A 17 -1.62 11.00 -2.16
C GLN A 17 -2.77 11.42 -3.08
N ALA A 18 -2.94 10.76 -4.23
CA ALA A 18 -4.06 11.05 -5.13
C ALA A 18 -5.43 10.80 -4.46
N ILE A 19 -5.57 9.80 -3.59
CA ILE A 19 -6.79 9.58 -2.80
C ILE A 19 -6.98 10.73 -1.81
N LEU A 20 -5.93 11.14 -1.09
CA LEU A 20 -6.00 12.27 -0.16
C LEU A 20 -6.43 13.55 -0.86
N ASP A 21 -5.78 13.89 -1.97
CA ASP A 21 -6.06 15.08 -2.76
C ASP A 21 -7.51 15.07 -3.28
N LYS A 22 -7.98 13.93 -3.80
CA LYS A 22 -9.37 13.75 -4.24
C LYS A 22 -10.39 14.08 -3.14
N TYR A 23 -10.16 13.63 -1.90
CA TYR A 23 -11.09 13.91 -0.80
C TYR A 23 -10.95 15.33 -0.25
N ARG A 24 -9.74 15.89 -0.26
CA ARG A 24 -9.51 17.31 0.03
C ARG A 24 -10.29 18.19 -0.94
N ASP A 25 -10.26 17.89 -2.24
CA ASP A 25 -10.99 18.65 -3.26
C ASP A 25 -12.50 18.52 -3.09
N LYS A 26 -13.01 17.33 -2.76
CA LYS A 26 -14.43 17.13 -2.43
C LYS A 26 -14.86 17.94 -1.22
N ILE A 27 -14.03 18.01 -0.16
CA ILE A 27 -14.31 18.82 1.03
C ILE A 27 -14.35 20.30 0.65
N HIS A 28 -13.35 20.80 -0.10
CA HIS A 28 -13.33 22.18 -0.56
C HIS A 28 -14.55 22.55 -1.41
N ALA A 29 -14.94 21.68 -2.34
CA ALA A 29 -16.12 21.89 -3.17
C ALA A 29 -17.40 21.95 -2.33
N ALA A 30 -17.54 21.05 -1.35
CA ALA A 30 -18.71 21.01 -0.48
C ALA A 30 -18.77 22.23 0.47
N GLN A 31 -17.63 22.67 1.01
CA GLN A 31 -17.54 23.91 1.78
C GLN A 31 -17.92 25.14 0.95
N THR A 32 -17.39 25.24 -0.28
CA THR A 32 -17.71 26.32 -1.21
C THR A 32 -19.22 26.37 -1.49
N LYS A 33 -19.82 25.21 -1.75
CA LYS A 33 -21.26 25.09 -1.97
C LYS A 33 -22.06 25.56 -0.75
N ALA A 34 -21.67 25.13 0.46
CA ALA A 34 -22.34 25.51 1.69
C ALA A 34 -22.30 27.03 1.90
N THR A 35 -21.13 27.66 1.69
CA THR A 35 -20.98 29.12 1.76
C THR A 35 -21.87 29.83 0.75
N MET A 36 -21.96 29.35 -0.49
CA MET A 36 -22.81 29.93 -1.53
C MET A 36 -24.31 29.86 -1.19
N THR A 37 -24.76 28.80 -0.49
CA THR A 37 -26.16 28.65 -0.08
C THR A 37 -26.48 29.35 1.25
N GLY A 38 -25.53 30.09 1.83
CA GLY A 38 -25.70 30.78 3.11
C GLY A 38 -25.63 29.86 4.33
N ALA A 39 -25.19 28.61 4.16
CA ALA A 39 -24.96 27.67 5.26
C ALA A 39 -23.57 27.89 5.87
N THR A 40 -23.48 27.84 7.20
CA THR A 40 -22.22 27.95 7.93
C THR A 40 -21.51 26.59 7.96
N GLY A 41 -20.85 26.25 6.85
CA GLY A 41 -20.04 25.04 6.72
C GLY A 41 -20.81 23.77 6.33
N LEU A 42 -20.11 22.63 6.36
CA LEU A 42 -20.64 21.33 5.98
C LEU A 42 -21.70 20.84 6.97
N SER A 43 -22.79 20.26 6.45
CA SER A 43 -23.73 19.55 7.31
C SER A 43 -23.11 18.28 7.91
N HIS A 44 -23.62 17.84 9.06
CA HIS A 44 -23.15 16.61 9.70
C HIS A 44 -23.29 15.37 8.80
N HIS A 45 -24.38 15.31 8.01
CA HIS A 45 -24.62 14.23 7.07
C HIS A 45 -23.56 14.21 5.94
N GLU A 46 -23.28 15.38 5.34
CA GLU A 46 -22.26 15.48 4.28
C GLU A 46 -20.85 15.16 4.80
N ALA A 47 -20.51 15.66 6.00
CA ALA A 47 -19.24 15.35 6.64
C ALA A 47 -19.07 13.83 6.89
N ASN A 48 -20.12 13.18 7.40
CA ASN A 48 -20.10 11.73 7.60
C ASN A 48 -19.98 10.97 6.27
N MET A 49 -20.70 11.38 5.24
CA MET A 49 -20.63 10.76 3.91
C MET A 49 -19.22 10.85 3.31
N LEU A 50 -18.58 12.02 3.40
CA LEU A 50 -17.22 12.21 2.91
C LEU A 50 -16.21 11.37 3.69
N ASN A 51 -16.35 11.33 5.02
CA ASN A 51 -15.45 10.54 5.87
C ASN A 51 -15.60 9.02 5.63
N HIS A 52 -16.83 8.51 5.54
CA HIS A 52 -17.08 7.11 5.23
C HIS A 52 -16.56 6.74 3.83
N GLY A 53 -16.79 7.60 2.84
CA GLY A 53 -16.26 7.40 1.49
C GLY A 53 -14.73 7.32 1.47
N TYR A 54 -14.06 8.24 2.17
CA TYR A 54 -12.60 8.23 2.29
C TYR A 54 -12.08 6.96 2.95
N ALA A 55 -12.66 6.58 4.09
CA ALA A 55 -12.26 5.37 4.81
C ALA A 55 -12.47 4.09 3.98
N ASP A 56 -13.59 3.99 3.26
CA ASP A 56 -13.88 2.84 2.40
C ASP A 56 -12.95 2.76 1.19
N GLU A 57 -12.68 3.90 0.54
CA GLU A 57 -11.77 3.98 -0.59
C GLU A 57 -10.33 3.63 -0.18
N LEU A 58 -9.87 4.14 0.97
CA LEU A 58 -8.54 3.81 1.50
C LEU A 58 -8.43 2.32 1.88
N ARG A 59 -9.47 1.76 2.49
CA ARG A 59 -9.52 0.33 2.80
C ARG A 59 -9.44 -0.52 1.53
N LYS A 60 -10.21 -0.18 0.50
CA LYS A 60 -10.18 -0.87 -0.80
C LYS A 60 -8.82 -0.73 -1.49
N PHE A 61 -8.21 0.45 -1.44
CA PHE A 61 -6.85 0.66 -1.95
C PHE A 61 -5.85 -0.26 -1.25
N ASN A 62 -5.87 -0.32 0.07
CA ASN A 62 -4.97 -1.21 0.82
C ASN A 62 -5.18 -2.69 0.46
N GLN A 63 -6.44 -3.15 0.43
CA GLN A 63 -6.77 -4.55 0.21
C GLN A 63 -6.53 -4.99 -1.25
N ASN A 64 -6.85 -4.15 -2.22
CA ASN A 64 -6.91 -4.53 -3.63
C ASN A 64 -5.69 -4.07 -4.43
N ARG A 65 -4.98 -3.05 -3.94
CA ARG A 65 -3.82 -2.48 -4.65
C ARG A 65 -2.52 -2.71 -3.89
N VAL A 66 -2.44 -2.30 -2.62
CA VAL A 66 -1.20 -2.38 -1.83
C VAL A 66 -0.80 -3.83 -1.55
N VAL A 67 -1.68 -4.61 -0.91
CA VAL A 67 -1.38 -6.00 -0.51
C VAL A 67 -1.02 -6.87 -1.73
N PRO A 68 -1.77 -6.85 -2.85
CA PRO A 68 -1.43 -7.67 -4.01
C PRO A 68 -0.12 -7.24 -4.67
N ALA A 69 0.18 -5.94 -4.72
CA ALA A 69 1.43 -5.44 -5.33
C ALA A 69 2.67 -5.89 -4.55
N TRP A 70 2.64 -5.78 -3.22
CA TRP A 70 3.70 -6.30 -2.36
C TRP A 70 3.82 -7.82 -2.46
N GLY A 71 2.69 -8.53 -2.51
CA GLY A 71 2.67 -9.98 -2.74
C GLY A 71 3.36 -10.37 -4.05
N GLY A 72 3.07 -9.65 -5.14
CA GLY A 72 3.69 -9.83 -6.45
C GLY A 72 5.20 -9.57 -6.42
N LEU A 73 5.64 -8.50 -5.76
CA LEU A 73 7.06 -8.19 -5.62
C LEU A 73 7.81 -9.28 -4.83
N VAL A 74 7.23 -9.75 -3.72
CA VAL A 74 7.81 -10.86 -2.93
C VAL A 74 7.90 -12.14 -3.76
N ALA A 75 6.87 -12.46 -4.55
CA ALA A 75 6.89 -13.62 -5.45
C ALA A 75 8.03 -13.54 -6.49
N GLN A 76 8.22 -12.36 -7.10
CA GLN A 76 9.35 -12.13 -8.02
C GLN A 76 10.70 -12.28 -7.32
N GLN A 77 10.81 -11.78 -6.08
CA GLN A 77 12.03 -11.90 -5.29
C GLN A 77 12.34 -13.36 -4.94
N GLN A 78 11.34 -14.11 -4.46
CA GLN A 78 11.46 -15.55 -4.19
C GLN A 78 11.90 -16.32 -5.44
N SER A 79 11.29 -16.04 -6.61
CA SER A 79 11.67 -16.67 -7.88
C SER A 79 13.14 -16.41 -8.23
N ARG A 80 13.58 -15.15 -8.13
CA ARG A 80 14.97 -14.79 -8.44
C ARG A 80 15.97 -15.42 -7.48
N LEU A 81 15.65 -15.48 -6.19
CA LEU A 81 16.50 -16.17 -5.21
C LEU A 81 16.56 -17.67 -5.47
N ARG A 82 15.45 -18.27 -5.93
CA ARG A 82 15.40 -19.66 -6.38
C ARG A 82 16.32 -19.93 -7.56
N GLU A 83 16.31 -19.04 -8.56
CA GLU A 83 17.21 -19.12 -9.73
C GLU A 83 18.67 -19.03 -9.31
N LEU A 84 18.98 -18.23 -8.29
CA LEU A 84 20.29 -18.16 -7.65
C LEU A 84 20.58 -19.34 -6.72
N GLN A 85 19.74 -20.38 -6.74
CA GLN A 85 19.86 -21.60 -5.94
C GLN A 85 19.92 -21.36 -4.43
N VAL A 86 19.34 -20.25 -3.94
CA VAL A 86 19.22 -20.00 -2.51
C VAL A 86 18.31 -21.06 -1.89
N PRO A 87 18.77 -21.81 -0.86
CA PRO A 87 18.00 -22.90 -0.28
C PRO A 87 16.63 -22.42 0.25
N GLY A 88 15.61 -23.28 0.10
CA GLY A 88 14.28 -23.02 0.67
C GLY A 88 13.47 -21.90 0.02
N MET A 89 13.97 -21.25 -1.04
CA MET A 89 13.28 -20.16 -1.75
C MET A 89 12.27 -20.67 -2.77
N VAL A 90 11.29 -21.43 -2.29
CA VAL A 90 10.12 -21.82 -3.09
C VAL A 90 9.07 -20.72 -3.05
N MET A 91 8.37 -20.48 -4.16
CA MET A 91 7.22 -19.58 -4.14
C MET A 91 6.15 -20.15 -3.20
N THR A 92 5.75 -19.36 -2.20
CA THR A 92 4.82 -19.84 -1.16
C THR A 92 3.97 -18.71 -0.58
N SER A 93 2.70 -19.02 -0.36
CA SER A 93 1.75 -18.20 0.40
C SER A 93 1.64 -18.62 1.87
N SER A 94 2.27 -19.73 2.26
CA SER A 94 2.24 -20.22 3.65
C SER A 94 3.03 -19.30 4.58
N PRO A 95 2.43 -18.75 5.65
CA PRO A 95 3.14 -17.94 6.63
C PRO A 95 4.29 -18.70 7.30
N ALA A 96 4.11 -19.99 7.58
CA ALA A 96 5.12 -20.84 8.20
C ALA A 96 6.35 -21.03 7.29
N GLU A 97 6.13 -21.21 5.98
CA GLU A 97 7.24 -21.33 5.02
C GLU A 97 7.92 -19.98 4.77
N ARG A 98 7.16 -18.88 4.74
CA ARG A 98 7.75 -17.54 4.67
C ARG A 98 8.63 -17.22 5.86
N GLU A 99 8.25 -17.67 7.06
CA GLU A 99 9.08 -17.47 8.25
C GLU A 99 10.42 -18.21 8.13
N LYS A 100 10.42 -19.44 7.60
CA LYS A 100 11.66 -20.18 7.32
C LYS A 100 12.53 -19.44 6.30
N GLN A 101 11.92 -18.95 5.22
CA GLN A 101 12.63 -18.17 4.20
C GLN A 101 13.24 -16.89 4.77
N ARG A 102 12.53 -16.19 5.65
CA ARG A 102 13.03 -14.98 6.32
C ARG A 102 14.29 -15.26 7.14
N LYS A 103 14.33 -16.40 7.86
CA LYS A 103 15.52 -16.82 8.60
C LYS A 103 16.72 -17.07 7.68
N ILE A 104 16.48 -17.69 6.53
CA ILE A 104 17.53 -17.91 5.52
C ILE A 104 18.07 -16.59 4.99
N ILE A 105 17.20 -15.63 4.64
CA ILE A 105 17.63 -14.29 4.21
C ILE A 105 18.45 -13.60 5.30
N HIS A 106 17.99 -13.62 6.54
CA HIS A 106 18.69 -12.97 7.64
C HIS A 106 20.13 -13.49 7.84
N VAL A 107 20.31 -14.81 7.71
CA VAL A 107 21.66 -15.42 7.74
C VAL A 107 22.50 -14.93 6.56
N LEU A 108 21.94 -14.89 5.34
CA LEU A 108 22.66 -14.42 4.16
C LEU A 108 23.05 -12.94 4.25
N GLU A 109 22.16 -12.10 4.78
CA GLU A 109 22.45 -10.68 5.04
C GLU A 109 23.60 -10.53 6.04
N GLY A 110 23.62 -11.32 7.11
CA GLY A 110 24.71 -11.31 8.09
C GLY A 110 26.07 -11.75 7.53
N LEU A 111 26.08 -12.59 6.48
CA LEU A 111 27.30 -13.04 5.80
C LEU A 111 27.82 -12.03 4.76
N LEU A 112 26.92 -11.24 4.15
CA LEU A 112 27.28 -10.26 3.12
C LEU A 112 27.76 -8.91 3.68
N VAL A 113 27.58 -8.67 4.98
CA VAL A 113 27.94 -7.41 5.67
C VAL A 113 29.23 -7.55 6.50
N GLN A 114 30.04 -8.60 6.26
CA GLN A 114 31.39 -8.74 6.83
C GLN A 114 32.47 -8.11 5.95
#